data_AF-A0A4S3M670-F1
#
_entry.id   AF-A0A4S3M670-F1
#
_cell.length_a   1.000
_cell.length_b   1.000
_cell.length_c   1.000
_cell.angle_alpha   90.00
_cell.angle_beta   90.00
_cell.angle_gamma   90.00
#
_symmetry.space_group_name_H-M   'P 1'
#
loop_
_entity.id
_entity.type
_entity.pdbx_description
1 polymer ?
#
loop_
_entity_poly.entity_id
_entity_poly.type
_entity_poly.pdbx_seq_one_letter_code
_entity_poly.pdbx_strand_id
1 'polypeptide(L)'
;MDGDQMSKNNMTTIKVSPLCGLDEQEAIMCLAYIIMGTHNFTPEEINSYQAMARKFCSAELDLMKCQDKFHDMLRDHKNEKIIKDCIQVIREKYRETVFAWLVDGVAADDHYTYDEEDYIILIRDEIGMSKERANLIMDVMTIKNKKYKSLSRKES
;
A
#
# COMPACT_ATOMS: atom_id res chain seq x y z
N MET A 1 53.49 -16.40 1.34
CA MET A 1 53.74 -15.64 0.11
C MET A 1 52.74 -16.12 -0.93
N ASP A 2 51.43 -15.94 -0.74
CA ASP A 2 50.62 -14.72 -0.51
C ASP A 2 49.94 -14.27 -1.82
N GLY A 3 48.62 -14.03 -1.71
CA GLY A 3 47.75 -13.38 -2.70
C GLY A 3 47.04 -14.37 -3.62
N ASP A 4 45.81 -14.82 -3.38
CA ASP A 4 44.57 -14.08 -3.08
C ASP A 4 44.24 -13.02 -4.14
N GLN A 5 43.44 -13.40 -5.14
CA GLN A 5 42.55 -12.48 -5.85
C GLN A 5 41.22 -13.16 -6.12
N MET A 6 40.35 -13.07 -5.11
CA MET A 6 38.91 -13.15 -5.26
C MET A 6 38.43 -12.26 -6.42
N SER A 7 37.75 -12.88 -7.39
CA SER A 7 36.88 -12.18 -8.33
C SER A 7 35.76 -11.50 -7.55
N LYS A 8 35.91 -10.18 -7.35
CA LYS A 8 34.83 -9.33 -6.85
C LYS A 8 33.79 -9.21 -7.95
N ASN A 9 32.76 -10.06 -7.87
CA ASN A 9 31.50 -9.80 -8.55
C ASN A 9 30.95 -8.48 -8.01
N ASN A 10 31.21 -7.40 -8.73
CA ASN A 10 30.49 -6.15 -8.58
C ASN A 10 29.02 -6.43 -8.92
N MET A 11 28.22 -6.76 -7.90
CA MET A 11 26.78 -6.62 -7.96
C MET A 11 26.50 -5.15 -8.22
N THR A 12 26.31 -4.81 -9.48
CA THR A 12 25.76 -3.54 -9.93
C THR A 12 24.42 -3.37 -9.24
N THR A 13 24.40 -2.66 -8.12
CA THR A 13 23.15 -2.21 -7.51
C THR A 13 22.56 -1.21 -8.48
N ILE A 14 21.71 -1.69 -9.40
CA ILE A 14 20.90 -0.83 -10.25
C ILE A 14 19.99 -0.11 -9.27
N LYS A 15 20.37 1.12 -8.88
CA LYS A 15 19.46 2.08 -8.27
C LYS A 15 18.48 2.47 -9.37
N VAL A 16 17.46 1.65 -9.57
CA VAL A 16 16.27 2.05 -10.30
C VAL A 16 15.71 3.22 -9.49
N SER A 17 15.82 4.45 -10.01
CA SER A 17 15.08 5.55 -9.41
C SER A 17 13.60 5.20 -9.54
N PRO A 18 12.80 5.29 -8.46
CA PRO A 18 11.38 5.01 -8.56
C PRO A 18 10.79 5.97 -9.60
N LEU A 19 10.06 5.45 -10.59
CA LEU A 19 9.54 6.28 -11.69
C LEU A 19 8.61 7.39 -11.19
N CYS A 20 8.08 7.22 -9.98
CA CYS A 20 6.96 7.98 -9.49
C CYS A 20 7.37 9.28 -8.77
N GLY A 21 8.65 9.48 -8.43
CA GLY A 21 9.09 10.67 -7.68
C GLY A 21 8.28 10.89 -6.39
N LEU A 22 7.71 9.83 -5.84
CA LEU A 22 6.89 9.86 -4.64
C LEU A 22 7.78 9.80 -3.41
N ASP A 23 7.41 10.56 -2.39
CA ASP A 23 7.88 10.28 -1.04
C ASP A 23 7.14 9.07 -0.44
N GLU A 24 7.56 8.64 0.75
CA GLU A 24 6.98 7.47 1.42
C GLU A 24 5.49 7.64 1.74
N GLN A 25 5.05 8.85 2.06
CA GLN A 25 3.64 9.14 2.38
C GLN A 25 2.78 9.10 1.11
N GLU A 26 3.27 9.72 0.05
CA GLU A 26 2.64 9.70 -1.27
C GLU A 26 2.59 8.27 -1.84
N ALA A 27 3.63 7.45 -1.63
CA ALA A 27 3.65 6.05 -2.06
C ALA A 27 2.58 5.21 -1.35
N ILE A 28 2.42 5.37 -0.03
CA ILE A 28 1.37 4.69 0.75
C ILE A 28 -0.01 5.10 0.24
N MET A 29 -0.21 6.39 -0.03
CA MET A 29 -1.47 6.91 -0.54
C MET A 29 -1.77 6.49 -1.97
N CYS A 30 -0.74 6.39 -2.81
CA CYS A 30 -0.88 5.92 -4.18
C CYS A 30 -1.36 4.45 -4.20
N LEU A 31 -0.81 3.60 -3.33
CA LEU A 31 -1.28 2.21 -3.20
C LEU A 31 -2.76 2.13 -2.80
N ALA A 32 -3.19 2.95 -1.83
CA ALA A 32 -4.60 3.02 -1.45
C ALA A 32 -5.49 3.49 -2.62
N TYR A 33 -5.02 4.47 -3.39
CA TYR A 33 -5.73 4.99 -4.56
C TYR A 33 -5.91 3.95 -5.67
N ILE A 34 -4.91 3.11 -5.90
CA ILE A 34 -4.96 2.03 -6.89
C ILE A 34 -5.99 0.98 -6.50
N ILE A 35 -5.96 0.53 -5.24
CA ILE A 35 -6.80 -0.57 -4.77
C ILE A 35 -8.26 -0.18 -4.79
N MET A 36 -8.61 1.05 -4.37
CA MET A 36 -10.00 1.51 -4.36
C MET A 36 -10.53 1.96 -5.74
N GLY A 37 -9.88 1.54 -6.83
CA GLY A 37 -10.48 1.57 -8.16
C GLY A 37 -10.64 2.94 -8.82
N THR A 38 -9.86 3.96 -8.45
CA THR A 38 -9.97 5.35 -9.00
C THR A 38 -11.35 6.00 -8.84
N HIS A 39 -12.21 5.43 -8.00
CA HIS A 39 -13.54 5.97 -7.73
C HIS A 39 -13.41 7.24 -6.87
N ASN A 40 -14.42 8.12 -6.94
CA ASN A 40 -14.45 9.29 -6.06
C ASN A 40 -14.50 8.82 -4.61
N PHE A 41 -13.42 9.09 -3.88
CA PHE A 41 -13.35 8.81 -2.45
C PHE A 41 -14.48 9.53 -1.73
N THR A 42 -15.15 8.82 -0.83
CA THR A 42 -16.03 9.44 0.16
C THR A 42 -15.20 10.29 1.14
N PRO A 43 -15.78 11.34 1.74
CA PRO A 43 -15.09 12.11 2.78
C PRO A 43 -14.63 11.25 3.97
N GLU A 44 -15.36 10.19 4.35
CA GLU A 44 -14.93 9.27 5.40
C GLU A 44 -13.66 8.50 5.03
N GLU A 45 -13.58 8.02 3.79
CA GLU A 45 -12.38 7.35 3.28
C GLU A 45 -11.20 8.31 3.30
N ILE A 46 -11.32 9.49 2.68
CA ILE A 46 -10.27 10.53 2.67
C ILE A 46 -9.75 10.78 4.10
N ASN A 47 -10.64 10.96 5.06
CA ASN A 47 -10.26 11.22 6.46
C ASN A 47 -9.54 10.04 7.11
N SER A 48 -10.00 8.81 6.87
CA SER A 48 -9.33 7.59 7.35
C SER A 48 -7.91 7.49 6.77
N TYR A 49 -7.77 7.80 5.48
CA TYR A 49 -6.53 7.78 4.75
C TYR A 49 -5.53 8.84 5.22
N GLN A 50 -5.98 10.08 5.44
CA GLN A 50 -5.14 11.14 6.02
C GLN A 50 -4.70 10.82 7.44
N ALA A 51 -5.63 10.34 8.28
CA ALA A 51 -5.32 9.98 9.65
C ALA A 51 -4.26 8.87 9.72
N MET A 52 -4.27 7.94 8.77
CA MET A 52 -3.27 6.89 8.63
C MET A 52 -1.93 7.44 8.13
N ALA A 53 -1.92 8.21 7.05
CA ALA A 53 -0.70 8.77 6.47
C ALA A 53 0.08 9.57 7.52
N ARG A 54 -0.63 10.31 8.39
CA ARG A 54 -0.09 11.04 9.55
C ARG A 54 0.60 10.15 10.60
N LYS A 55 0.27 8.86 10.69
CA LYS A 55 0.94 7.91 11.61
C LYS A 55 2.30 7.46 11.10
N PHE A 56 2.51 7.50 9.79
CA PHE A 56 3.77 7.09 9.14
C PHE A 56 4.66 8.28 8.81
N CYS A 57 4.09 9.47 8.59
CA CYS A 57 4.81 10.68 8.26
C CYS A 57 4.24 11.89 9.01
N SER A 58 5.12 12.79 9.46
CA SER A 58 4.77 13.98 10.23
C SER A 58 4.25 15.14 9.39
N ALA A 59 4.29 15.03 8.07
CA ALA A 59 3.86 16.07 7.15
C ALA A 59 2.36 15.96 6.84
N GLU A 60 1.73 17.13 6.69
CA GLU A 60 0.35 17.22 6.27
C GLU A 60 0.28 16.96 4.76
N LEU A 61 -0.36 15.86 4.36
CA LEU A 61 -0.54 15.51 2.96
C LEU A 61 -1.83 16.12 2.42
N ASP A 62 -1.69 16.88 1.34
CA ASP A 62 -2.83 17.41 0.59
C ASP A 62 -3.32 16.36 -0.43
N LEU A 63 -4.30 15.54 -0.02
CA LEU A 63 -4.81 14.45 -0.85
C LEU A 63 -5.39 14.91 -2.18
N MET A 64 -5.97 16.11 -2.24
CA MET A 64 -6.53 16.64 -3.48
C MET A 64 -5.42 16.92 -4.50
N LYS A 65 -4.27 17.45 -4.05
CA LYS A 65 -3.09 17.60 -4.92
C LYS A 65 -2.48 16.27 -5.33
N CYS A 66 -2.49 15.29 -4.43
CA CYS A 66 -1.97 13.96 -4.75
C CYS A 66 -2.88 13.22 -5.73
N GLN A 67 -4.18 13.47 -5.73
CA GLN A 67 -5.14 12.82 -6.61
C GLN A 67 -4.83 13.06 -8.08
N ASP A 68 -4.59 14.31 -8.49
CA ASP A 68 -4.22 14.64 -9.88
C ASP A 68 -2.91 13.94 -10.28
N LYS A 69 -1.91 13.98 -9.39
CA LYS A 69 -0.62 13.31 -9.59
C LYS A 69 -0.78 11.78 -9.77
N PHE A 70 -1.59 11.14 -8.93
CA PHE A 70 -1.85 9.71 -9.02
C PHE A 70 -2.65 9.35 -10.27
N HIS A 71 -3.62 10.17 -10.64
CA HIS A 71 -4.41 9.98 -11.85
C HIS A 71 -3.54 10.05 -13.11
N ASP A 72 -2.67 11.06 -13.20
CA ASP A 72 -1.70 11.19 -14.29
C ASP A 72 -0.76 9.97 -14.36
N MET A 73 -0.23 9.53 -13.21
CA MET A 73 0.63 8.34 -13.16
C MET A 73 -0.09 7.07 -13.65
N LEU A 74 -1.33 6.86 -13.22
CA LEU A 74 -2.13 5.67 -13.59
C LEU A 74 -2.55 5.69 -15.06
N ARG A 75 -2.71 6.87 -15.66
CA ARG A 75 -2.89 7.03 -17.09
C ARG A 75 -1.63 6.65 -17.87
N ASP A 76 -0.48 7.10 -17.38
CA ASP A 76 0.78 7.05 -18.13
C ASP A 76 1.57 5.73 -17.90
N HIS A 77 1.21 4.96 -16.86
CA HIS A 77 1.90 3.73 -16.47
C HIS A 77 0.95 2.61 -16.05
N LYS A 78 1.42 1.35 -16.19
CA LYS A 78 0.69 0.18 -15.69
C LYS A 78 0.70 0.15 -14.16
N ASN A 79 -0.45 -0.16 -13.55
CA ASN A 79 -0.63 -0.27 -12.11
C ASN A 79 0.42 -1.17 -11.44
N GLU A 80 0.77 -2.30 -12.05
CA GLU A 80 1.80 -3.22 -11.53
C GLU A 80 3.15 -2.54 -11.31
N LYS A 81 3.56 -1.69 -12.25
CA LYS A 81 4.83 -0.97 -12.17
C LYS A 81 4.80 0.08 -11.06
N ILE A 82 3.68 0.79 -10.95
CA ILE A 82 3.49 1.82 -9.92
C ILE A 82 3.49 1.17 -8.53
N ILE A 83 2.80 0.04 -8.36
CA ILE A 83 2.77 -0.71 -7.10
C ILE A 83 4.19 -1.10 -6.68
N LYS A 84 4.95 -1.72 -7.59
CA LYS A 84 6.35 -2.11 -7.34
C LYS A 84 7.19 -0.93 -6.88
N ASP A 85 7.10 0.20 -7.58
CA ASP A 85 7.87 1.39 -7.25
C ASP A 85 7.46 1.98 -5.89
N CYS A 86 6.16 2.00 -5.58
CA CYS A 86 5.66 2.45 -4.28
C CYS A 86 6.22 1.57 -3.13
N ILE A 87 6.22 0.25 -3.30
CA ILE A 87 6.77 -0.68 -2.29
C ILE A 87 8.27 -0.48 -2.08
N GLN A 88 9.02 -0.12 -3.12
CA GLN A 88 10.46 0.17 -3.00
C GLN A 88 10.73 1.46 -2.22
N VAL A 89 9.86 2.47 -2.33
CA VAL A 89 9.96 3.72 -1.56
C VAL A 89 9.64 3.50 -0.09
N ILE A 90 8.70 2.60 0.22
CA ILE A 90 8.28 2.30 1.59
C ILE A 90 9.37 1.51 2.33
N ARG A 91 9.76 2.02 3.51
CA ARG A 91 10.73 1.35 4.39
C ARG A 91 10.23 -0.04 4.76
N GLU A 92 11.13 -1.02 4.66
CA GLU A 92 10.82 -2.45 4.84
C GLU A 92 10.04 -2.74 6.12
N LYS A 93 10.44 -2.13 7.25
CA LYS A 93 9.77 -2.28 8.56
C LYS A 93 8.30 -1.85 8.58
N TYR A 94 7.84 -1.06 7.61
CA TYR A 94 6.46 -0.56 7.53
C TYR A 94 5.63 -1.31 6.49
N ARG A 95 6.23 -2.13 5.61
CA ARG A 95 5.52 -2.77 4.51
C ARG A 95 4.39 -3.68 4.97
N GLU A 96 4.61 -4.54 5.96
CA GLU A 96 3.52 -5.38 6.51
C GLU A 96 2.41 -4.54 7.14
N THR A 97 2.75 -3.40 7.76
CA THR A 97 1.75 -2.52 8.37
C THR A 97 0.92 -1.81 7.31
N VAL A 98 1.57 -1.35 6.22
CA VAL A 98 0.89 -0.77 5.07
C VAL A 98 -0.01 -1.81 4.42
N PHE A 99 0.46 -3.05 4.22
CA PHE A 99 -0.36 -4.16 3.72
C PHE A 99 -1.62 -4.38 4.56
N ALA A 100 -1.45 -4.53 5.88
CA ALA A 100 -2.55 -4.77 6.80
C ALA A 100 -3.59 -3.65 6.78
N TRP A 101 -3.14 -2.43 6.52
CA TRP A 101 -4.01 -1.29 6.40
C TRP A 101 -4.76 -1.22 5.06
N LEU A 102 -4.09 -1.54 3.95
CA LEU A 102 -4.75 -1.60 2.64
C LEU A 102 -5.87 -2.64 2.65
N VAL A 103 -5.59 -3.81 3.25
CA VAL A 103 -6.60 -4.85 3.52
C VAL A 103 -7.76 -4.33 4.36
N ASP A 104 -7.46 -3.57 5.42
CA ASP A 104 -8.48 -2.99 6.29
C ASP A 104 -9.38 -1.98 5.56
N GLY A 105 -8.80 -1.17 4.67
CA GLY A 105 -9.53 -0.21 3.83
C GLY A 105 -10.53 -0.92 2.91
N VAL A 106 -10.07 -1.95 2.21
CA VAL A 106 -10.95 -2.75 1.33
C VAL A 106 -12.01 -3.52 2.12
N ALA A 107 -11.64 -4.07 3.28
CA ALA A 107 -12.58 -4.84 4.10
C ALA A 107 -13.66 -4.00 4.79
N ALA A 108 -13.72 -2.67 4.57
CA ALA A 108 -14.62 -1.77 5.27
C ALA A 108 -16.11 -1.99 4.89
N ASP A 109 -16.38 -2.35 3.65
CA ASP A 109 -17.73 -2.58 3.10
C ASP A 109 -18.20 -4.06 3.17
N ASP A 110 -17.40 -4.90 3.85
CA ASP A 110 -17.55 -6.37 3.97
C ASP A 110 -17.44 -7.17 2.65
N HIS A 111 -17.02 -6.56 1.53
CA HIS A 111 -16.91 -7.25 0.24
C HIS A 111 -15.62 -6.89 -0.49
N TYR A 112 -14.80 -7.89 -0.82
CA TYR A 112 -13.71 -7.70 -1.78
C TYR A 112 -14.27 -7.82 -3.19
N THR A 113 -14.01 -6.83 -4.03
CA THR A 113 -14.15 -7.00 -5.48
C THR A 113 -13.00 -7.86 -6.01
N TYR A 114 -13.21 -8.49 -7.17
CA TYR A 114 -12.15 -9.28 -7.82
C TYR A 114 -10.90 -8.44 -8.13
N ASP A 115 -11.11 -7.17 -8.53
CA ASP A 115 -10.01 -6.26 -8.85
C ASP A 115 -9.18 -5.89 -7.61
N GLU A 116 -9.82 -5.68 -6.46
CA GLU A 116 -9.12 -5.40 -5.19
C GLU A 116 -8.32 -6.62 -4.70
N GLU A 117 -8.87 -7.83 -4.83
CA GLU A 117 -8.17 -9.05 -4.44
C GLU A 117 -6.89 -9.26 -5.25
N ASP A 118 -6.94 -8.99 -6.57
CA ASP A 118 -5.77 -9.08 -7.45
C ASP A 118 -4.67 -8.08 -7.04
N TYR A 119 -5.01 -6.85 -6.68
CA TYR A 119 -4.03 -5.88 -6.19
C TYR A 119 -3.46 -6.26 -4.81
N ILE A 120 -4.27 -6.79 -3.90
CA ILE A 120 -3.80 -7.25 -2.59
C ILE A 120 -2.82 -8.41 -2.77
N ILE A 121 -3.10 -9.34 -3.67
CA ILE A 121 -2.19 -10.45 -4.01
C ILE A 121 -0.87 -9.92 -4.58
N LEU A 122 -0.94 -8.97 -5.52
CA LEU A 122 0.25 -8.37 -6.11
C LEU A 122 1.11 -7.63 -5.08
N ILE A 123 0.49 -6.85 -4.19
CA ILE A 123 1.18 -6.12 -3.14
C ILE A 123 1.81 -7.09 -2.13
N ARG A 124 1.12 -8.17 -1.76
CA ARG A 124 1.69 -9.24 -0.92
C ARG A 124 2.98 -9.77 -1.54
N ASP A 125 2.95 -10.08 -2.83
CA ASP A 125 4.08 -10.67 -3.54
C ASP A 125 5.26 -9.69 -3.67
N GLU A 126 4.99 -8.41 -3.95
CA GLU A 126 6.02 -7.37 -4.00
C GLU A 126 6.64 -7.06 -2.62
N ILE A 127 5.88 -7.24 -1.53
CA ILE A 127 6.42 -7.15 -0.16
C ILE A 127 7.24 -8.41 0.21
N GLY A 128 7.02 -9.53 -0.47
CA GLY A 128 7.61 -10.82 -0.12
C GLY A 128 6.93 -11.50 1.08
N MET A 129 5.65 -11.21 1.32
CA MET A 129 4.89 -11.76 2.44
C MET A 129 4.36 -13.16 2.11
N SER A 130 4.43 -14.09 3.08
CA SER A 130 3.86 -15.43 2.89
C SER A 130 2.33 -15.40 2.80
N LYS A 131 1.74 -16.36 2.09
CA LYS A 131 0.28 -16.47 1.96
C LYS A 131 -0.40 -16.68 3.31
N GLU A 132 0.21 -17.47 4.20
CA GLU A 132 -0.31 -17.73 5.55
C GLU A 132 -0.36 -16.44 6.38
N ARG A 133 0.70 -15.63 6.30
CA ARG A 133 0.79 -14.34 6.98
C ARG A 133 -0.25 -13.35 6.45
N ALA A 134 -0.41 -13.27 5.13
CA ALA A 134 -1.39 -12.42 4.47
C ALA A 134 -2.82 -12.81 4.86
N ASN A 135 -3.15 -14.11 4.79
CA ASN A 135 -4.47 -14.62 5.18
C ASN A 135 -4.80 -14.32 6.64
N LEU A 136 -3.83 -14.48 7.55
CA LEU A 136 -4.03 -14.14 8.96
C LEU A 136 -4.38 -12.65 9.13
N ILE A 137 -3.70 -11.76 8.40
CA ILE A 137 -3.99 -10.32 8.43
C ILE A 137 -5.41 -10.05 7.90
N MET A 138 -5.79 -10.65 6.78
CA MET A 138 -7.14 -10.52 6.20
C MET A 138 -8.23 -11.01 7.15
N ASP A 139 -8.01 -12.15 7.83
CA ASP A 139 -8.94 -12.69 8.82
C ASP A 139 -9.11 -11.72 10.00
N VAL A 140 -7.99 -11.22 10.55
CA VAL A 140 -8.01 -10.28 11.68
C VAL A 140 -8.76 -8.99 11.32
N MET A 141 -8.53 -8.42 10.14
CA MET A 141 -9.21 -7.19 9.70
C MET A 141 -10.70 -7.43 9.45
N THR A 142 -11.05 -8.57 8.86
CA THR A 142 -12.46 -8.97 8.67
C THR A 142 -13.18 -9.12 10.02
N ILE A 143 -12.56 -9.76 11.00
CA ILE A 143 -13.12 -9.90 12.36
C ILE A 143 -13.30 -8.52 13.01
N LYS A 144 -12.29 -7.64 12.89
CA LYS A 144 -12.34 -6.27 13.43
C LYS A 144 -13.53 -5.49 12.86
N ASN A 145 -13.72 -5.51 11.54
CA ASN A 145 -14.77 -4.75 10.87
C ASN A 145 -16.17 -5.29 11.17
N LYS A 146 -16.34 -6.62 11.22
CA LYS A 146 -17.60 -7.25 11.68
C LYS A 146 -17.95 -6.88 13.12
N LYS A 147 -16.98 -6.87 14.03
CA LYS A 147 -17.19 -6.52 15.45
C LYS A 147 -17.58 -5.05 15.60
N TYR A 148 -16.96 -4.14 14.85
CA TYR A 148 -17.25 -2.70 14.91
C TYR A 148 -18.70 -2.40 14.47
N LYS A 149 -19.14 -3.00 13.36
CA LYS A 149 -20.55 -2.90 12.88
C LYS A 149 -21.57 -3.47 13.86
N SER A 150 -21.21 -4.51 14.62
CA SER A 150 -22.11 -5.09 15.62
C SER A 150 -22.31 -4.21 16.86
N LEU A 151 -21.34 -3.34 17.17
CA LEU A 151 -21.39 -2.40 18.28
C LEU A 151 -22.14 -1.12 17.90
N SER A 152 -21.92 -0.57 16.69
CA SER A 152 -22.63 0.62 16.23
C SER A 152 -24.15 0.41 16.10
N ARG A 153 -24.59 -0.80 15.73
CA ARG A 153 -26.02 -1.17 15.68
C ARG A 153 -26.70 -1.29 17.06
N LYS A 154 -25.94 -1.37 18.15
CA LYS A 154 -26.51 -1.41 19.51
C LYS A 154 -26.68 -0.02 20.14
N GLU A 155 -26.10 1.00 19.53
CA GLU A 155 -26.15 2.39 19.99
C GLU A 155 -27.14 3.24 19.17
N SER A 156 -27.87 2.62 18.22
CA SER A 156 -28.97 3.22 17.44
C SER A 156 -30.31 2.66 17.89
#